data_AF-A0A815K8J7-F1
#
_entry.id   AF-A0A815K8J7-F1
#
_cell.length_a   1.000
_cell.length_b   1.000
_cell.length_c   1.000
_cell.angle_alpha   90.00
_cell.angle_beta   90.00
_cell.angle_gamma   90.00
#
_symmetry.space_group_name_H-M   'P 1'
#
loop_
_entity.id
_entity.type
_entity.pdbx_description
1 polymer ?
#
loop_
_entity_poly.entity_id
_entity_poly.type
_entity_poly.pdbx_seq_one_letter_code
_entity_poly.pdbx_strand_id
1 'polypeptide(L)'
;MTLLFDGQLFTLYAGIILLVACVVGNGINILVFSRVRIYRTNPCTFYFLMGSIDNMFYVCFNLPIRILSDTYRIDTYRGSDVWCKIRHLLLVVPSLISVTFSCLAIIDQFLVTSKSAYLRSRAGTVKNLNRQMIEYLVSTITTLGTYLYYVGSCYTFLLTSNRFRQRARKIE
;
A
#
# COMPACT_ATOMS: atom_id res chain seq x y z
N MET A 1 23.13 24.70 -4.67
CA MET A 1 23.76 23.39 -4.94
C MET A 1 23.94 22.58 -3.66
N THR A 2 24.19 23.21 -2.51
CA THR A 2 24.27 22.60 -1.17
C THR A 2 22.97 21.95 -0.67
N LEU A 3 21.82 22.62 -0.79
CA LEU A 3 20.50 22.10 -0.37
C LEU A 3 20.09 20.76 -1.01
N LEU A 4 20.52 20.48 -2.24
CA LEU A 4 20.22 19.21 -2.93
C LEU A 4 21.04 18.05 -2.37
N PHE A 5 22.25 18.33 -1.89
CA PHE A 5 23.14 17.33 -1.30
C PHE A 5 22.60 16.90 0.08
N ASP A 6 22.14 17.87 0.87
CA ASP A 6 21.56 17.63 2.19
C ASP A 6 20.29 16.77 2.12
N GLY A 7 19.44 16.99 1.11
CA GLY A 7 18.23 16.20 0.90
C GLY A 7 18.48 14.74 0.50
N GLN A 8 19.54 14.46 -0.25
CA GLN A 8 19.90 13.10 -0.66
C GLN A 8 20.45 12.29 0.51
N LEU A 9 21.34 12.89 1.32
CA LEU A 9 21.86 12.28 2.54
C LEU A 9 20.73 11.98 3.53
N PHE A 10 19.80 12.92 3.72
CA PHE A 10 18.63 12.71 4.56
C PHE A 10 17.79 11.52 4.07
N THR A 11 17.50 11.45 2.77
CA THR A 11 16.68 10.36 2.18
C THR A 11 17.36 9.00 2.33
N LEU A 12 18.69 8.94 2.20
CA LEU A 12 19.47 7.72 2.41
C LEU A 12 19.39 7.25 3.86
N TYR A 13 19.76 8.10 4.83
CA TYR A 13 19.77 7.71 6.24
C TYR A 13 18.36 7.42 6.78
N ALA A 14 17.40 8.31 6.54
CA ALA A 14 16.02 8.10 6.95
C ALA A 14 15.41 6.87 6.27
N GLY A 15 15.71 6.66 4.98
CA GLY A 15 15.24 5.51 4.21
C GLY A 15 15.76 4.19 4.76
N ILE A 16 17.06 4.09 5.08
CA ILE A 16 17.64 2.88 5.67
C ILE A 16 17.07 2.60 7.06
N ILE A 17 16.95 3.63 7.91
CA ILE A 17 16.37 3.49 9.26
C ILE A 17 14.93 3.00 9.16
N LEU A 18 14.12 3.61 8.28
CA LEU A 18 12.74 3.19 8.03
C LEU A 18 12.67 1.77 7.49
N LEU A 19 13.57 1.38 6.58
CA LEU A 19 13.61 0.02 6.04
C LEU A 19 13.79 -1.00 7.16
N VAL A 20 14.80 -0.81 8.01
CA VAL A 20 15.10 -1.72 9.12
C VAL A 20 13.94 -1.74 10.12
N ALA A 21 13.47 -0.57 10.55
CA ALA A 21 12.38 -0.45 11.52
C ALA A 21 11.09 -1.11 11.01
N CYS A 22 10.71 -0.86 9.76
CA CYS A 22 9.50 -1.44 9.18
C CYS A 22 9.62 -2.94 8.94
N VAL A 23 10.77 -3.46 8.49
CA VAL A 23 10.98 -4.90 8.30
C VAL A 23 10.90 -5.62 9.64
N VAL A 24 11.58 -5.12 10.67
CA VAL A 24 11.55 -5.71 12.01
C VAL A 24 10.16 -5.60 12.62
N GLY A 25 9.53 -4.42 12.59
CA GLY A 25 8.21 -4.19 13.17
C GLY A 25 7.11 -5.03 12.52
N ASN A 26 7.00 -5.02 11.19
CA ASN A 26 6.02 -5.85 10.49
C ASN A 26 6.34 -7.33 10.63
N GLY A 27 7.63 -7.72 10.66
CA GLY A 27 8.05 -9.10 10.91
C GLY A 27 7.57 -9.63 12.27
N ILE A 28 7.74 -8.85 13.34
CA ILE A 28 7.24 -9.19 14.67
C ILE A 28 5.70 -9.30 14.67
N ASN A 29 5.00 -8.35 14.06
CA ASN A 29 3.53 -8.39 13.95
C ASN A 29 3.05 -9.68 13.25
N ILE A 30 3.66 -10.04 12.12
CA ILE A 30 3.34 -11.25 11.38
C ILE A 30 3.57 -12.49 12.25
N LEU A 31 4.70 -12.58 12.94
CA LEU A 31 5.01 -13.71 13.83
C LEU A 31 3.98 -13.82 14.97
N VAL A 32 3.69 -12.73 15.67
CA VAL A 32 2.75 -12.71 16.81
C VAL A 32 1.34 -13.09 16.36
N PHE A 33 0.82 -12.44 15.33
CA PHE A 33 -0.55 -12.67 14.86
C PHE A 33 -0.74 -14.02 14.17
N SER A 34 0.32 -14.61 13.59
CA SER A 34 0.25 -15.93 12.97
C SER A 34 0.34 -17.07 13.98
N ARG A 35 1.11 -16.90 15.07
CA ARG A 35 1.43 -17.98 16.03
C ARG A 35 0.43 -18.08 17.18
N VAL A 36 -0.08 -16.96 17.69
CA VAL A 36 -0.91 -16.96 18.90
C VAL A 36 -2.36 -17.31 18.55
N ARG A 37 -2.82 -18.47 19.05
CA ARG A 37 -4.16 -19.02 18.73
C ARG A 37 -5.32 -18.09 19.12
N ILE A 38 -5.16 -17.33 20.21
CA ILE A 38 -6.15 -16.36 20.72
C ILE A 38 -6.33 -15.19 19.75
N TYR A 39 -5.27 -14.79 19.04
CA TYR A 39 -5.34 -13.69 18.08
C TYR A 39 -5.99 -14.12 16.76
N ARG A 40 -5.90 -15.40 16.38
CA ARG A 40 -6.54 -15.91 15.15
C ARG A 40 -8.07 -15.97 15.22
N THR A 41 -8.65 -15.89 16.42
CA THR A 41 -10.11 -15.85 16.58
C THR A 41 -10.67 -14.44 16.47
N ASN A 42 -9.82 -13.41 16.53
CA ASN A 42 -10.24 -12.02 16.42
C ASN A 42 -10.06 -11.50 14.98
N PRO A 43 -11.14 -11.07 14.32
CA PRO A 43 -11.07 -10.55 12.96
C PRO A 43 -10.27 -9.24 12.81
N CYS A 44 -10.31 -8.37 13.82
CA CYS A 44 -9.46 -7.17 13.87
C CYS A 44 -7.98 -7.54 13.69
N THR A 45 -7.53 -8.60 14.36
CA THR A 45 -6.16 -9.09 14.27
C THR A 45 -5.83 -9.67 12.89
N PHE A 46 -6.82 -10.27 12.20
CA PHE A 46 -6.62 -10.73 10.83
C PHE A 46 -6.37 -9.56 9.86
N TYR A 47 -7.11 -8.45 9.98
CA TYR A 47 -6.84 -7.25 9.17
C TYR A 47 -5.46 -6.66 9.46
N PHE A 48 -5.02 -6.64 10.73
CA PHE A 48 -3.66 -6.21 11.09
C PHE A 48 -2.57 -7.14 10.56
N LEU A 49 -2.81 -8.47 10.53
CA LEU A 49 -1.89 -9.43 9.94
C LEU A 49 -1.76 -9.20 8.42
N MET A 50 -2.88 -9.08 7.70
CA MET A 50 -2.87 -8.82 6.27
C MET A 50 -2.23 -7.47 5.94
N GLY A 51 -2.52 -6.43 6.73
CA GLY A 51 -1.86 -5.13 6.59
C GLY A 51 -0.35 -5.18 6.87
N SER A 52 0.10 -5.99 7.82
CA SER A 52 1.53 -6.17 8.10
C SER A 52 2.25 -6.91 6.96
N ILE A 53 1.59 -7.90 6.34
CA ILE A 53 2.12 -8.59 5.15
C ILE A 53 2.21 -7.62 3.97
N ASP A 54 1.15 -6.88 3.67
CA ASP A 54 1.12 -5.91 2.57
C ASP A 54 2.18 -4.80 2.77
N ASN A 55 2.30 -4.27 3.98
CA ASN A 55 3.31 -3.27 4.32
C ASN A 55 4.74 -3.83 4.21
N MET A 56 4.96 -5.11 4.52
CA MET A 56 6.24 -5.78 4.29
C MET A 56 6.58 -5.85 2.80
N PHE A 57 5.61 -6.23 1.95
CA PHE A 57 5.77 -6.17 0.49
C PHE A 57 6.08 -4.75 0.02
N TYR A 58 5.31 -3.76 0.46
CA TYR A 58 5.52 -2.36 0.09
C TYR A 58 6.94 -1.88 0.42
N VAL A 59 7.42 -2.14 1.63
CA VAL A 59 8.74 -1.69 2.09
C VAL A 59 9.86 -2.41 1.35
N CYS A 60 9.76 -3.73 1.14
CA CYS A 60 10.78 -4.51 0.44
C CYS A 60 10.97 -4.10 -1.03
N PHE A 61 9.91 -3.67 -1.71
CA PHE A 61 9.98 -3.28 -3.12
C PHE A 61 10.12 -1.76 -3.31
N ASN A 62 9.25 -0.94 -2.73
CA ASN A 62 9.23 0.49 -3.05
C ASN A 62 10.36 1.29 -2.39
N LEU A 63 10.72 0.97 -1.15
CA LEU A 63 11.68 1.78 -0.40
C LEU A 63 13.09 1.69 -0.98
N PRO A 64 13.65 0.49 -1.31
CA PRO A 64 14.95 0.38 -1.95
C PRO A 64 15.00 1.08 -3.31
N ILE A 65 13.95 0.89 -4.11
CA ILE A 65 13.78 1.53 -5.43
C ILE A 65 13.84 3.06 -5.29
N ARG A 66 13.16 3.62 -4.29
CA ARG A 66 13.13 5.05 -4.03
C ARG A 66 14.48 5.58 -3.55
N ILE A 67 15.13 4.88 -2.63
CA ILE A 67 16.47 5.25 -2.15
C ILE A 67 17.46 5.27 -3.32
N LEU A 68 17.40 4.28 -4.22
CA LEU A 68 18.26 4.20 -5.39
C LEU A 68 18.03 5.36 -6.37
N SER A 69 16.76 5.67 -6.65
CA SER A 69 16.34 6.74 -7.57
C SER A 69 16.71 8.12 -7.03
N ASP A 70 16.45 8.40 -5.75
CA ASP A 70 16.66 9.73 -5.15
C ASP A 70 18.17 9.99 -4.84
N THR A 71 18.90 8.97 -4.40
CA THR A 71 20.31 9.11 -3.98
C THR A 71 21.27 9.06 -5.15
N TYR A 72 21.14 8.05 -6.02
CA TYR A 72 22.10 7.80 -7.10
C TYR A 72 21.68 8.38 -8.44
N ARG A 73 20.48 8.98 -8.53
CA ARG A 73 19.87 9.45 -9.80
C ARG A 73 19.81 8.35 -10.87
N ILE A 74 19.87 7.09 -10.45
CA ILE A 74 19.70 5.93 -11.33
C ILE A 74 18.19 5.77 -11.52
N ASP A 75 17.68 6.35 -12.59
CA ASP A 75 16.31 6.10 -13.02
C ASP A 75 16.25 4.75 -13.73
N THR A 76 16.15 3.66 -12.96
CA THR A 76 15.92 2.30 -13.49
C THR A 76 14.69 2.23 -14.41
N TYR A 77 13.80 3.22 -14.29
CA TYR A 77 12.52 3.35 -14.99
C TYR A 77 12.57 4.22 -16.25
N ARG A 78 13.67 4.95 -16.49
CA ARG A 78 13.77 5.84 -17.68
C ARG A 78 13.88 5.08 -18.99
N GLY A 79 14.27 3.80 -18.95
CA GLY A 79 14.43 2.96 -20.15
C GLY A 79 13.11 2.46 -20.75
N SER A 80 11.98 2.52 -20.03
CA SER A 80 10.71 1.98 -20.51
C SER A 80 9.52 2.61 -19.81
N ASP A 81 8.58 3.13 -20.61
CA ASP A 81 7.29 3.64 -20.13
C ASP A 81 6.50 2.61 -19.32
N VAL A 82 6.68 1.31 -19.59
CA VAL A 82 6.00 0.23 -18.87
C VAL A 82 6.49 0.15 -17.42
N TRP A 83 7.80 0.27 -17.21
CA TRP A 83 8.40 0.22 -15.88
C TRP A 83 7.99 1.43 -15.03
N CYS A 84 7.94 2.62 -15.61
CA CYS A 84 7.43 3.81 -14.94
C CYS A 84 5.98 3.64 -14.45
N LYS A 85 5.13 2.99 -15.26
CA LYS A 85 3.73 2.66 -14.91
C LYS A 85 3.63 1.65 -13.77
N ILE A 86 4.43 0.58 -13.84
CA ILE A 86 4.48 -0.46 -12.80
C ILE A 86 4.92 0.15 -11.47
N ARG A 87 5.92 1.04 -11.47
CA ARG A 87 6.36 1.74 -10.25
C ARG A 87 5.22 2.47 -9.57
N HIS A 88 4.43 3.24 -10.31
CA HIS A 88 3.31 3.98 -9.72
C HIS A 88 2.23 3.04 -9.14
N LEU A 89 1.98 1.91 -9.81
CA LEU A 89 1.03 0.89 -9.33
C LEU A 89 1.53 0.25 -8.03
N LEU A 90 2.80 -0.15 -7.98
CA LEU A 90 3.44 -0.71 -6.80
C LEU A 90 3.46 0.27 -5.62
N LEU A 91 3.40 1.57 -5.86
CA LEU A 91 3.44 2.59 -4.81
C LEU A 91 2.05 2.90 -4.25
N VAL A 92 1.07 3.12 -5.13
CA VAL A 92 -0.28 3.57 -4.74
C VAL A 92 -1.14 2.43 -4.22
N VAL A 93 -1.13 1.28 -4.89
CA VAL A 93 -2.04 0.18 -4.56
C VAL A 93 -1.82 -0.36 -3.14
N PRO A 94 -0.59 -0.70 -2.71
CA PRO A 94 -0.36 -1.17 -1.34
C PRO A 94 -0.67 -0.10 -0.29
N SER A 95 -0.37 1.17 -0.59
CA SER A 95 -0.70 2.28 0.32
C SER A 95 -2.21 2.37 0.60
N LEU A 96 -3.03 2.23 -0.45
CA LEU A 96 -4.49 2.22 -0.32
C LEU A 96 -4.98 0.98 0.43
N ILE A 97 -4.43 -0.19 0.10
CA ILE A 97 -4.75 -1.46 0.77
C ILE A 97 -4.49 -1.35 2.28
N SER A 98 -3.32 -0.84 2.68
CA SER A 98 -2.95 -0.63 4.09
C SER A 98 -3.93 0.30 4.82
N VAL A 99 -4.36 1.40 4.18
CA VAL A 99 -5.37 2.30 4.76
C VAL A 99 -6.71 1.60 4.90
N THR A 100 -7.14 0.84 3.88
CA THR A 100 -8.40 0.10 3.94
C THR A 100 -8.41 -0.92 5.08
N PHE A 101 -7.33 -1.66 5.30
CA PHE A 101 -7.24 -2.59 6.44
C PHE A 101 -7.27 -1.88 7.79
N SER A 102 -6.60 -0.73 7.90
CA SER A 102 -6.65 0.08 9.11
C SER A 102 -8.08 0.53 9.42
N CYS A 103 -8.82 1.00 8.40
CA CYS A 103 -10.23 1.38 8.55
C CYS A 103 -11.12 0.19 8.93
N LEU A 104 -10.96 -0.96 8.27
CA LEU A 104 -11.73 -2.17 8.58
C LEU A 104 -11.46 -2.68 10.00
N ALA A 105 -10.21 -2.63 10.46
CA ALA A 105 -9.84 -2.99 11.82
C ALA A 105 -10.50 -2.06 12.85
N ILE A 106 -10.53 -0.75 12.59
CA ILE A 106 -11.19 0.24 13.46
C ILE A 106 -12.70 0.01 13.51
N ILE A 107 -13.34 -0.21 12.36
CA ILE A 107 -14.78 -0.48 12.29
C ILE A 107 -15.13 -1.75 13.06
N ASP A 108 -14.33 -2.81 12.88
CA ASP A 108 -14.52 -4.07 13.58
C ASP A 108 -14.38 -3.90 15.09
N GLN A 109 -13.31 -3.23 15.53
CA GLN A 109 -13.09 -2.92 16.95
C GLN A 109 -14.22 -2.06 17.54
N PHE A 110 -14.71 -1.07 16.79
CA PHE A 110 -15.83 -0.23 17.20
C PHE A 110 -17.12 -1.05 17.40
N LEU A 111 -17.43 -1.96 16.47
CA LEU A 111 -18.62 -2.81 16.57
C LEU A 111 -18.55 -3.77 17.76
N VAL A 112 -17.38 -4.36 18.02
CA VAL A 112 -17.17 -5.27 19.16
C VAL A 112 -17.24 -4.54 20.51
N THR A 113 -16.70 -3.31 20.58
CA THR A 113 -16.69 -2.48 21.80
C THR A 113 -17.98 -1.71 22.04
N SER A 114 -18.91 -1.70 21.09
CA SER A 114 -20.16 -0.94 21.19
C SER A 114 -21.00 -1.32 22.42
N LYS A 115 -21.64 -0.33 23.06
CA LYS A 115 -22.52 -0.56 24.22
C LYS A 115 -23.77 -1.37 23.85
N SER A 116 -24.21 -1.30 22.59
CA SER A 116 -25.39 -2.03 22.11
C SER A 116 -25.12 -3.53 22.00
N ALA A 117 -25.86 -4.33 22.76
CA ALA A 117 -25.79 -5.79 22.70
C ALA A 117 -26.15 -6.35 21.31
N TYR A 118 -27.02 -5.67 20.56
CA TYR A 118 -27.40 -6.03 19.19
C TYR A 118 -26.22 -5.89 18.21
N LEU A 119 -25.45 -4.80 18.31
CA LEU A 119 -24.29 -4.59 17.44
C LEU A 119 -23.16 -5.56 17.78
N ARG A 120 -22.93 -5.79 19.09
CA ARG A 120 -21.92 -6.74 19.58
C ARG A 120 -22.23 -8.18 19.16
N SER A 121 -23.49 -8.61 19.25
CA SER A 121 -23.89 -9.96 18.83
C SER A 121 -23.75 -10.16 17.32
N ARG A 122 -24.11 -9.17 16.49
CA ARG A 122 -23.88 -9.22 15.03
C ARG A 122 -22.39 -9.28 14.68
N ALA A 123 -21.55 -8.54 15.40
CA ALA A 123 -20.10 -8.55 15.19
C ALA A 123 -19.44 -9.87 15.64
N GLY A 124 -19.88 -10.43 16.77
CA GLY A 124 -19.32 -11.65 17.35
C GLY A 124 -19.81 -12.96 16.70
N THR A 125 -21.03 -13.01 16.17
CA THR A 125 -21.62 -14.24 15.60
C THR A 125 -21.17 -14.50 14.15
N VAL A 126 -20.73 -13.45 13.45
CA VAL A 126 -20.43 -13.51 12.02
C VAL A 126 -18.97 -13.18 11.81
N LYS A 127 -18.08 -14.20 11.77
CA LYS A 127 -16.81 -14.10 11.02
C LYS A 127 -16.12 -15.46 10.88
N ASN A 128 -16.72 -16.28 10.03
CA ASN A 128 -16.03 -17.41 9.42
C ASN A 128 -14.77 -16.90 8.69
N LEU A 129 -13.63 -17.58 8.82
CA LEU A 129 -12.36 -17.22 8.16
C LEU A 129 -12.56 -16.97 6.65
N ASN A 130 -13.40 -17.80 6.02
CA ASN A 130 -13.76 -17.68 4.61
C ASN A 130 -14.40 -16.32 4.27
N ARG A 131 -15.26 -15.77 5.15
CA ARG A 131 -15.91 -14.47 4.92
C ARG A 131 -14.90 -13.32 5.00
N GLN A 132 -13.92 -13.40 5.90
CA GLN A 132 -12.86 -12.39 6.03
C GLN A 132 -11.91 -12.42 4.82
N MET A 133 -11.58 -13.61 4.31
CA MET A 133 -10.80 -13.74 3.08
C MET A 133 -11.56 -13.19 1.86
N ILE A 134 -12.88 -13.39 1.79
CA ILE A 134 -13.70 -12.80 0.72
C ILE A 134 -13.72 -11.27 0.82
N GLU A 135 -13.90 -10.70 2.03
CA GLU A 135 -13.82 -9.25 2.24
C GLU A 135 -12.44 -8.68 1.81
N TYR A 136 -11.36 -9.39 2.14
CA TYR A 136 -10.00 -9.06 1.68
C TYR A 136 -9.90 -9.06 0.14
N LEU A 137 -10.41 -10.12 -0.51
CA LEU A 137 -10.30 -10.31 -1.95
C LEU A 137 -11.15 -9.28 -2.72
N VAL A 138 -12.34 -8.97 -2.21
CA VAL A 138 -13.21 -7.90 -2.75
C VAL A 138 -12.56 -6.53 -2.57
N SER A 139 -11.99 -6.26 -1.40
CA SER A 139 -11.29 -4.98 -1.15
C SER A 139 -10.10 -4.80 -2.09
N THR A 140 -9.28 -5.83 -2.29
CA THR A 140 -8.12 -5.77 -3.19
C THR A 140 -8.53 -5.59 -4.65
N ILE A 141 -9.54 -6.32 -5.13
CA ILE A 141 -10.08 -6.15 -6.49
C ILE A 141 -10.65 -4.75 -6.69
N THR A 142 -11.39 -4.23 -5.70
CA THR A 142 -11.98 -2.88 -5.78
C THR A 142 -10.89 -1.82 -5.87
N THR A 143 -9.88 -1.87 -4.99
CA THR A 143 -8.75 -0.92 -5.01
C THR A 143 -7.97 -0.98 -6.33
N LEU A 144 -7.75 -2.19 -6.86
CA LEU A 144 -7.09 -2.37 -8.16
C LEU A 144 -7.93 -1.78 -9.30
N GLY A 145 -9.24 -2.04 -9.31
CA GLY A 145 -10.17 -1.50 -10.31
C GLY A 145 -10.25 0.02 -10.28
N THR A 146 -10.37 0.62 -9.10
CA THR A 146 -10.36 2.09 -8.93
C THR A 146 -9.05 2.69 -9.43
N TYR A 147 -7.92 2.05 -9.14
CA TYR A 147 -6.62 2.50 -9.63
C TYR A 147 -6.51 2.43 -11.16
N LEU A 148 -6.90 1.30 -11.77
CA LEU A 148 -6.88 1.15 -13.23
C LEU A 148 -7.78 2.18 -13.91
N TYR A 149 -8.93 2.50 -13.32
CA TYR A 149 -9.81 3.57 -13.80
C TYR A 149 -9.14 4.94 -13.73
N TYR A 150 -8.51 5.31 -12.60
CA TYR A 150 -7.81 6.59 -12.46
C TYR A 150 -6.63 6.73 -13.43
N VAL A 151 -5.82 5.67 -13.59
CA VAL A 151 -4.71 5.66 -14.55
C VAL A 151 -5.22 5.75 -15.98
N GLY A 152 -6.26 4.99 -16.32
CA GLY A 152 -6.91 5.04 -17.63
C GLY A 152 -7.44 6.44 -17.95
N SER A 153 -8.14 7.07 -17.01
CA SER A 153 -8.68 8.43 -17.15
C SER A 153 -7.59 9.51 -17.26
N CYS A 154 -6.48 9.37 -16.53
CA CYS A 154 -5.35 10.27 -16.67
C CYS A 154 -4.66 10.09 -18.03
N TYR A 155 -4.60 8.86 -18.55
CA TYR A 155 -4.02 8.55 -19.84
C TYR A 155 -4.85 9.09 -21.01
N THR A 156 -6.18 8.91 -20.97
CA THR A 156 -7.07 9.51 -21.97
C THR A 156 -6.96 11.04 -21.95
N PHE A 157 -6.85 11.66 -20.77
CA PHE A 157 -6.62 13.10 -20.62
C PHE A 157 -5.27 13.56 -21.20
N LEU A 158 -4.19 12.82 -20.97
CA LEU A 158 -2.86 13.15 -21.51
C LEU A 158 -2.80 13.01 -23.03
N LEU A 159 -3.41 11.95 -23.60
CA LEU A 159 -3.47 11.74 -25.04
C LEU A 159 -4.37 12.77 -25.75
N THR A 160 -5.46 13.17 -25.11
CA THR A 160 -6.35 14.21 -25.65
C THR A 160 -5.79 15.62 -25.50
N SER A 161 -4.88 15.85 -24.55
CA SER A 161 -4.24 17.15 -24.33
C SER A 161 -3.44 17.63 -25.53
N ASN A 162 -3.86 18.76 -26.11
CA ASN A 162 -3.24 19.38 -27.28
C ASN A 162 -1.77 19.76 -27.07
N ARG A 163 -1.35 20.05 -25.83
CA ARG A 163 0.05 20.39 -25.51
C ARG A 163 1.00 19.21 -25.69
N PHE A 164 0.54 17.98 -25.44
CA PHE A 164 1.36 16.77 -25.61
C PHE A 164 1.52 16.43 -27.10
N ARG A 165 0.42 16.51 -27.87
CA ARG A 165 0.45 16.37 -29.35
C ARG A 165 1.31 17.41 -30.06
N GLN A 166 1.42 18.62 -29.53
CA GLN A 166 2.30 19.66 -30.09
C GLN A 166 3.78 19.43 -29.76
N ARG A 167 4.11 18.84 -28.60
CA ARG A 167 5.50 18.48 -28.26
C ARG A 167 5.96 17.23 -29.01
N ALA A 168 5.11 16.23 -29.20
CA ALA A 168 5.42 15.03 -29.98
C ALA A 168 5.74 15.36 -31.45
N ARG A 169 4.97 16.29 -32.06
CA ARG A 169 5.20 16.78 -33.44
C ARG A 169 6.42 17.69 -33.62
N LYS A 170 7.11 18.07 -32.55
CA LYS A 170 8.37 18.86 -32.63
C LYS A 170 9.63 17.99 -32.58
N ILE A 171 9.46 16.67 -32.43
CA ILE A 171 10.56 15.71 -32.31
C ILE A 171 10.70 14.87 -33.61
N GLU A 172 9.68 14.90 -34.49
CA GLU A 172 9.79 14.53 -35.91
C GLU A 172 10.24 15.73 -36.75
#